data_AF-A0A7J6MES4-F1
#
_entry.id   AF-A0A7J6MES4-F1
#
_cell.length_a   1.000
_cell.length_b   1.000
_cell.length_c   1.000
_cell.angle_alpha   90.00
_cell.angle_beta   90.00
_cell.angle_gamma   90.00
#
_symmetry.space_group_name_H-M   'P 1'
#
loop_
_entity.id
_entity.type
_entity.pdbx_description
1 polymer ?
#
loop_
_entity_poly.entity_id
_entity_poly.type
_entity_poly.pdbx_seq_one_letter_code
_entity_poly.pdbx_strand_id
1 'polypeptide(L)'
;MSSPSSSEDSGGETFHVERKRGCAAWLCNLLWILSGSFLPALFWFLLALLLCITVVGIPFGVQCYKMGKLALIPFGYKVIDKGGILCCGIDWLCNCLWWLPGIIIAAFEIICAVISFISIIGVPFGIQHCKLAKLAMHPFGLEVQLRREVQVQDV
;
A
#
# COMPACT_ATOMS: atom_id res chain seq x y z
N MET A 1 46.13 -38.82 -19.47
CA MET A 1 45.17 -38.61 -18.36
C MET A 1 45.01 -37.12 -18.19
N SER A 2 44.05 -36.52 -18.91
CA SER A 2 42.76 -36.04 -18.36
C SER A 2 42.97 -34.71 -17.62
N SER A 3 42.51 -33.53 -18.05
CA SER A 3 41.37 -33.16 -18.90
C SER A 3 41.51 -31.70 -19.39
N PRO A 4 40.77 -31.31 -20.44
CA PRO A 4 40.60 -29.92 -20.88
C PRO A 4 39.40 -29.20 -20.21
N SER A 5 39.38 -27.87 -20.35
CA SER A 5 38.23 -26.92 -20.35
C SER A 5 37.28 -26.83 -19.15
N SER A 6 37.16 -25.61 -18.60
CA SER A 6 35.88 -24.89 -18.49
C SER A 6 36.15 -23.44 -18.06
N SER A 7 36.34 -22.57 -19.06
CA SER A 7 35.96 -21.17 -18.97
C SER A 7 34.42 -21.13 -18.87
N GLU A 8 33.88 -21.06 -17.66
CA GLU A 8 32.49 -20.64 -17.46
C GLU A 8 32.43 -19.12 -17.69
N ASP A 9 32.28 -18.78 -18.97
CA ASP A 9 31.66 -17.56 -19.43
C ASP A 9 30.23 -17.52 -18.90
N SER A 10 30.06 -17.06 -17.65
CA SER A 10 28.78 -16.56 -17.19
C SER A 10 28.62 -15.21 -17.86
N GLY A 11 28.07 -15.24 -19.08
CA GLY A 11 27.45 -14.11 -19.76
C GLY A 11 26.36 -13.54 -18.84
N GLY A 12 26.78 -12.76 -17.86
CA GLY A 12 25.91 -11.93 -17.05
C GLY A 12 25.41 -10.86 -17.98
N GLU A 13 24.27 -11.11 -18.62
CA GLU A 13 23.45 -10.05 -19.19
C GLU A 13 23.20 -9.07 -18.04
N THR A 14 23.98 -7.99 -18.02
CA THR A 14 23.79 -6.90 -17.07
C THR A 14 22.53 -6.19 -17.51
N PHE A 15 21.37 -6.67 -17.04
CA PHE A 15 20.11 -5.97 -17.21
C PHE A 15 20.26 -4.60 -16.55
N HIS A 16 20.47 -3.58 -17.37
CA HIS A 16 20.41 -2.20 -16.95
C HIS A 16 18.97 -1.91 -16.55
N VAL A 17 18.70 -1.99 -15.25
CA VAL A 17 17.41 -1.59 -14.69
C VAL A 17 17.31 -0.08 -14.79
N GLU A 18 16.83 0.41 -15.93
CA GLU A 18 16.57 1.84 -16.12
C GLU A 18 15.41 2.27 -15.22
N ARG A 19 15.71 3.10 -14.23
CA ARG A 19 14.71 3.62 -13.29
C ARG A 19 13.96 4.79 -13.90
N LYS A 20 12.92 4.53 -14.70
CA LYS A 20 11.91 5.57 -15.00
C LYS A 20 11.16 5.92 -13.72
N ARG A 21 11.54 7.02 -13.06
CA ARG A 21 10.73 7.61 -11.99
C ARG A 21 9.42 8.07 -12.63
N GLY A 22 8.33 7.40 -12.30
CA GLY A 22 7.03 7.64 -12.92
C GLY A 22 6.53 9.06 -12.68
N CYS A 23 6.71 9.95 -13.65
CA CYS A 23 6.15 11.31 -13.67
C CYS A 23 4.62 11.28 -13.51
N ALA A 24 3.97 10.21 -13.99
CA ALA A 24 2.54 9.97 -13.83
C ALA A 24 2.12 9.81 -12.35
N ALA A 25 2.92 9.12 -11.52
CA ALA A 25 2.60 8.95 -10.10
C ALA A 25 2.66 10.29 -9.35
N TRP A 26 3.60 11.16 -9.72
CA TRP A 26 3.71 12.52 -9.17
C TRP A 26 2.49 13.38 -9.52
N LEU A 27 2.07 13.39 -10.79
CA LEU A 27 0.87 14.12 -11.21
C LEU A 27 -0.41 13.62 -10.51
N CYS A 28 -0.58 12.29 -10.42
CA CYS A 28 -1.74 11.70 -9.75
C CYS A 28 -1.75 11.99 -8.23
N ASN A 29 -0.60 11.97 -7.56
CA ASN A 29 -0.50 12.35 -6.15
C ASN A 29 -0.77 13.86 -5.93
N LEU A 30 -0.37 14.72 -6.87
CA LEU A 30 -0.69 16.15 -6.80
C LEU A 30 -2.20 16.39 -6.95
N LEU A 31 -2.83 15.75 -7.94
CA LEU A 31 -4.28 15.79 -8.12
C LEU A 31 -5.03 15.17 -6.93
N TRP A 32 -4.47 14.14 -6.29
CA TRP A 32 -5.02 13.50 -5.09
C TRP A 32 -5.15 14.49 -3.93
N ILE A 33 -4.10 15.26 -3.67
CA ILE A 33 -4.09 16.27 -2.60
C ILE A 33 -5.06 17.41 -2.94
N LEU A 34 -5.10 17.86 -4.19
CA LEU A 34 -6.02 18.91 -4.66
C LEU A 34 -7.49 18.47 -4.61
N SER A 35 -7.77 17.18 -4.79
CA SER A 35 -9.12 16.61 -4.72
C SER A 35 -9.69 16.52 -3.30
N GLY A 36 -8.97 16.98 -2.28
CA GLY A 36 -9.44 17.02 -0.89
C GLY A 36 -9.24 15.71 -0.11
N SER A 37 -8.51 14.74 -0.66
CA SER A 37 -8.23 13.45 -0.01
C SER A 37 -7.25 13.53 1.18
N PHE A 38 -6.92 14.73 1.65
CA PHE A 38 -6.19 14.96 2.89
C PHE A 38 -7.00 14.57 4.14
N LEU A 39 -8.33 14.74 4.08
CA LEU A 39 -9.22 14.48 5.22
C LEU A 39 -9.23 13.00 5.67
N PRO A 40 -9.41 12.00 4.78
CA PRO A 40 -9.26 10.59 5.14
C PRO A 40 -7.86 10.25 5.65
N ALA A 41 -6.81 10.75 5.01
CA ALA A 41 -5.46 10.54 5.48
C ALA A 41 -5.25 11.03 6.92
N LEU A 42 -5.78 12.20 7.26
CA LEU A 42 -5.71 12.75 8.61
C LEU A 42 -6.49 11.88 9.62
N PHE A 43 -7.65 11.34 9.21
CA PHE A 43 -8.43 10.41 10.04
C PHE A 43 -7.62 9.15 10.39
N TRP A 44 -6.88 8.59 9.42
CA TRP A 44 -5.97 7.46 9.66
C TRP A 44 -4.86 7.80 10.66
N PHE A 45 -4.26 8.98 10.57
CA PHE A 45 -3.23 9.42 11.52
C PHE A 45 -3.79 9.66 12.92
N LEU A 46 -4.98 10.25 13.02
CA LEU A 46 -5.64 10.50 14.30
C LEU A 46 -5.98 9.18 15.01
N LEU A 47 -6.52 8.21 14.26
CA LEU A 47 -6.81 6.89 14.79
C LEU A 47 -5.54 6.11 15.16
N ALA A 48 -4.49 6.22 14.35
CA ALA A 48 -3.17 5.65 14.67
C ALA A 48 -2.64 6.20 15.99
N LEU A 49 -2.72 7.52 16.19
CA LEU A 49 -2.29 8.18 17.42
C LEU A 49 -3.13 7.72 18.63
N LEU A 50 -4.46 7.66 18.47
CA LEU A 50 -5.38 7.22 19.52
C LEU A 50 -5.10 5.76 19.94
N LEU A 51 -4.85 4.88 18.97
CA LEU A 51 -4.48 3.49 19.23
C LEU A 51 -3.10 3.36 19.87
N CYS A 52 -2.12 4.18 19.46
CA CYS A 52 -0.81 4.22 20.10
C CYS A 52 -0.85 4.67 21.57
N ILE A 53 -1.83 5.48 21.98
CA ILE A 53 -2.00 5.90 23.38
C ILE A 53 -2.48 4.72 24.24
N THR A 54 -3.25 3.79 23.67
CA THR A 54 -3.57 2.53 24.35
C THR A 54 -2.36 1.60 24.25
N VAL A 55 -1.71 1.23 25.36
CA VAL A 55 -0.51 0.35 25.34
C VAL A 55 -0.76 -0.94 24.54
N VAL A 56 -1.99 -1.45 24.57
CA VAL A 56 -2.45 -2.63 23.82
C VAL A 56 -2.60 -2.36 22.31
N GLY A 57 -2.85 -1.11 21.93
CA GLY A 57 -3.06 -0.66 20.55
C GLY A 57 -1.80 -0.25 19.80
N ILE A 58 -0.62 -0.20 20.45
CA ILE A 58 0.66 0.12 19.78
C ILE A 58 0.89 -0.68 18.48
N PRO A 59 0.76 -2.02 18.44
CA PRO A 59 0.94 -2.77 17.19
C PRO A 59 -0.08 -2.39 16.12
N PHE A 60 -1.31 -2.03 16.53
CA PHE A 60 -2.38 -1.59 15.63
C PHE A 60 -2.12 -0.18 15.09
N GLY A 61 -1.70 0.75 15.95
CA GLY A 61 -1.38 2.13 15.59
C GLY A 61 -0.22 2.22 14.59
N VAL A 62 0.80 1.36 14.71
CA VAL A 62 1.90 1.28 13.73
C VAL A 62 1.40 0.85 12.35
N GLN A 63 0.43 -0.06 12.26
CA GLN A 63 -0.14 -0.45 10.96
C GLN A 63 -1.03 0.66 10.38
N CYS A 64 -1.87 1.30 11.20
CA CYS A 64 -2.65 2.47 10.78
C CYS A 64 -1.78 3.60 10.27
N TYR A 65 -0.64 3.85 10.90
CA TYR A 65 0.31 4.86 10.45
C TYR A 65 0.90 4.55 9.07
N LYS A 66 1.11 3.27 8.73
CA LYS A 66 1.53 2.86 7.38
C LYS A 66 0.40 3.04 6.37
N MET A 67 -0.83 2.68 6.73
CA MET A 67 -2.00 2.89 5.87
C MET A 67 -2.30 4.37 5.65
N GLY A 68 -2.14 5.22 6.66
CA GLY A 68 -2.27 6.68 6.53
C GLY A 68 -1.26 7.29 5.57
N LYS A 69 -0.01 6.78 5.57
CA LYS A 69 0.99 7.17 4.55
C LYS A 69 0.58 6.74 3.14
N LEU A 70 0.01 5.54 2.99
CA LEU A 70 -0.53 5.08 1.71
C LEU A 70 -1.76 5.90 1.28
N ALA A 71 -2.61 6.33 2.23
CA ALA A 71 -3.77 7.16 1.95
C ALA A 71 -3.39 8.60 1.52
N LEU A 72 -2.24 9.13 1.97
CA LEU A 72 -1.70 10.41 1.47
C LEU A 72 -1.16 10.31 0.05
N ILE A 73 -0.44 9.22 -0.23
CA ILE A 73 0.31 9.03 -1.48
C ILE A 73 -0.04 7.64 -2.01
N PRO A 74 -1.23 7.43 -2.58
CA PRO A 74 -1.66 6.09 -2.97
C PRO A 74 -0.98 5.60 -4.24
N PHE A 75 -0.47 6.51 -5.08
CA PHE A 75 0.16 6.16 -6.34
C PHE A 75 1.65 5.88 -6.17
N GLY A 76 2.13 4.80 -6.79
CA GLY A 76 3.54 4.37 -6.72
C GLY A 76 3.83 3.28 -5.69
N TYR A 77 2.82 2.77 -4.99
CA TYR A 77 2.94 1.66 -4.05
C TYR A 77 2.13 0.43 -4.51
N LYS A 78 2.60 -0.75 -4.12
CA LYS A 78 1.93 -2.04 -4.32
C LYS A 78 1.83 -2.73 -2.96
N VAL A 79 0.62 -3.14 -2.61
CA VAL A 79 0.38 -3.95 -1.41
C VAL A 79 0.58 -5.42 -1.80
N ILE A 80 1.40 -6.14 -1.04
CA ILE A 80 1.70 -7.56 -1.24
C ILE A 80 1.43 -8.31 0.07
N ASP A 81 0.97 -9.54 -0.05
CA ASP A 81 0.71 -10.40 1.10
C ASP A 81 2.02 -10.98 1.65
N LYS A 82 2.23 -10.89 2.96
CA LYS A 82 3.36 -11.50 3.66
C LYS A 82 3.04 -12.97 3.91
N GLY A 83 3.32 -13.81 2.92
CA GLY A 83 3.10 -15.26 3.00
C GLY A 83 4.02 -16.03 3.98
N GLY A 84 4.05 -15.66 5.26
CA GLY A 84 4.86 -16.31 6.30
C GLY A 84 4.07 -17.33 7.14
N ILE A 85 4.67 -18.49 7.42
CA ILE A 85 4.07 -19.62 8.17
C ILE A 85 3.74 -19.32 9.66
N LEU A 86 4.42 -18.35 10.28
CA LEU A 86 4.14 -17.91 11.67
C LEU A 86 2.89 -17.02 11.79
N CYS A 87 2.29 -16.61 10.67
CA CYS A 87 1.35 -15.49 10.57
C CYS A 87 -0.15 -15.88 10.66
N CYS A 88 -0.53 -17.12 10.37
CA CYS A 88 -1.95 -17.50 10.24
C CYS A 88 -2.78 -17.34 11.54
N GLY A 89 -2.16 -17.38 12.72
CA GLY A 89 -2.88 -17.24 14.00
C GLY A 89 -2.97 -15.80 14.51
N ILE A 90 -1.84 -15.08 14.55
CA ILE A 90 -1.79 -13.71 15.08
C ILE A 90 -2.43 -12.69 14.15
N ASP A 91 -2.23 -12.79 12.83
CA ASP A 91 -2.90 -11.88 11.89
C ASP A 91 -4.42 -12.11 11.89
N TRP A 92 -4.87 -13.35 12.05
CA TRP A 92 -6.30 -13.66 12.22
C TRP A 92 -6.86 -13.04 13.49
N LEU A 93 -6.18 -13.18 14.64
CA LEU A 93 -6.59 -12.57 15.91
C LEU A 93 -6.64 -11.04 15.83
N CYS A 94 -5.60 -10.42 15.25
CA CYS A 94 -5.56 -8.99 15.03
C CYS A 94 -6.67 -8.53 14.08
N ASN A 95 -6.96 -9.26 13.00
CA ASN A 95 -8.05 -8.96 12.09
C ASN A 95 -9.43 -9.11 12.75
N CYS A 96 -9.59 -10.12 13.61
CA CYS A 96 -10.81 -10.31 14.40
C CYS A 96 -11.02 -9.15 15.39
N LEU A 97 -9.98 -8.72 16.09
CA LEU A 97 -10.04 -7.56 16.98
C LEU A 97 -10.27 -6.25 16.20
N TRP A 98 -9.77 -6.19 14.96
CA TRP A 98 -9.85 -5.04 14.08
C TRP A 98 -11.21 -4.84 13.41
N TRP A 99 -12.15 -5.77 13.55
CA TRP A 99 -13.41 -5.70 12.81
C TRP A 99 -14.21 -4.41 13.09
N LEU A 100 -14.29 -3.96 14.35
CA LEU A 100 -14.97 -2.72 14.75
C LEU A 100 -14.31 -1.46 14.17
N PRO A 101 -13.01 -1.18 14.44
CA PRO A 101 -12.36 -0.01 13.89
C PRO A 101 -12.27 -0.07 12.36
N GLY A 102 -12.04 -1.26 11.79
CA GLY A 102 -11.96 -1.48 10.35
C GLY A 102 -13.24 -1.09 9.61
N ILE A 103 -14.42 -1.43 10.14
CA ILE A 103 -15.71 -1.04 9.53
C ILE A 103 -15.93 0.46 9.59
N ILE A 104 -15.60 1.12 10.70
CA ILE A 104 -15.75 2.58 10.83
C ILE A 104 -14.89 3.30 9.79
N ILE A 105 -13.64 2.87 9.64
CA ILE A 105 -12.72 3.45 8.64
C ILE A 105 -13.18 3.12 7.22
N ALA A 106 -13.57 1.87 6.95
CA ALA A 106 -14.07 1.47 5.64
C ALA A 106 -15.33 2.25 5.25
N ALA A 107 -16.26 2.49 6.18
CA ALA A 107 -17.43 3.31 5.95
C ALA A 107 -17.05 4.76 5.61
N PHE A 108 -16.08 5.34 6.35
CA PHE A 108 -15.56 6.68 6.06
C PHE A 108 -14.96 6.78 4.65
N GLU A 109 -14.14 5.80 4.26
CA GLU A 109 -13.55 5.74 2.92
C GLU A 109 -14.59 5.56 1.81
N ILE A 110 -15.64 4.78 2.06
CA ILE A 110 -16.75 4.61 1.11
C ILE A 110 -17.55 5.91 0.96
N ILE A 111 -17.79 6.64 2.05
CA ILE A 111 -18.44 7.97 1.99
C ILE A 111 -17.58 8.93 1.16
N CYS A 112 -16.27 8.98 1.41
CA CYS A 112 -15.34 9.75 0.58
C CYS A 112 -15.37 9.31 -0.89
N ALA A 113 -15.40 7.99 -1.16
CA ALA A 113 -15.48 7.46 -2.51
C ALA A 113 -16.74 7.94 -3.24
N VAL A 114 -17.91 7.88 -2.59
CA VAL A 114 -19.18 8.36 -3.14
C VAL A 114 -19.12 9.85 -3.45
N ILE A 115 -18.55 10.66 -2.55
CA ILE A 115 -18.36 12.10 -2.78
C ILE A 115 -17.44 12.34 -3.99
N SER A 116 -16.34 11.60 -4.11
CA SER A 116 -15.42 11.71 -5.25
C SER A 116 -16.08 11.28 -6.56
N PHE A 117 -17.00 10.32 -6.55
CA PHE A 117 -17.73 9.89 -7.75
C PHE A 117 -18.68 10.95 -8.32
N ILE A 118 -19.11 11.93 -7.53
CA ILE A 118 -19.96 13.03 -8.02
C ILE A 118 -19.18 13.91 -9.01
N SER A 119 -17.85 13.95 -8.92
CA SER A 119 -17.00 14.64 -9.89
C SER A 119 -16.55 13.70 -10.99
N ILE A 120 -16.74 14.08 -12.27
CA ILE A 120 -16.23 13.32 -13.43
C ILE A 120 -14.71 13.09 -13.31
N ILE A 121 -13.98 14.09 -12.78
CA ILE A 121 -12.54 14.05 -12.54
C ILE A 121 -12.18 13.16 -11.34
N GLY A 122 -13.12 12.94 -10.41
CA GLY A 122 -12.95 12.21 -9.16
C GLY A 122 -13.16 10.69 -9.29
N VAL A 123 -13.66 10.19 -10.41
CA VAL A 123 -13.85 8.75 -10.67
C VAL A 123 -12.58 7.91 -10.44
N PRO A 124 -11.39 8.26 -10.98
CA PRO A 124 -10.16 7.51 -10.68
C PRO A 124 -9.77 7.57 -9.20
N PHE A 125 -10.14 8.64 -8.49
CA PHE A 125 -9.87 8.83 -7.07
C PHE A 125 -10.83 7.99 -6.19
N GLY A 126 -12.11 7.93 -6.54
CA GLY A 126 -13.11 7.10 -5.87
C GLY A 126 -12.76 5.60 -5.90
N ILE A 127 -12.23 5.11 -7.03
CA ILE A 127 -11.73 3.72 -7.15
C ILE A 127 -10.59 3.47 -6.15
N GLN A 128 -9.75 4.46 -5.91
CA GLN A 128 -8.65 4.35 -4.95
C GLN A 128 -9.17 4.30 -3.51
N HIS A 129 -10.17 5.12 -3.17
CA HIS A 129 -10.85 5.08 -1.87
C HIS A 129 -11.49 3.72 -1.62
N CYS A 130 -12.10 3.09 -2.63
CA CYS A 130 -12.60 1.72 -2.52
C CYS A 130 -11.48 0.69 -2.25
N LYS A 131 -10.28 0.88 -2.84
CA LYS A 131 -9.12 0.01 -2.55
C LYS A 131 -8.60 0.20 -1.12
N LEU A 132 -8.54 1.44 -0.64
CA LEU A 132 -8.17 1.75 0.74
C LEU A 132 -9.21 1.22 1.73
N ALA A 133 -10.51 1.30 1.41
CA ALA A 133 -11.58 0.70 2.20
C ALA A 133 -11.43 -0.82 2.32
N LYS A 134 -11.15 -1.49 1.19
CA LYS A 134 -10.89 -2.94 1.19
C LYS A 134 -9.67 -3.29 2.05
N LEU A 135 -8.63 -2.46 1.99
CA LEU A 135 -7.42 -2.61 2.79
C LEU A 135 -7.68 -2.34 4.29
N ALA A 136 -8.58 -1.42 4.61
CA ALA A 136 -8.96 -1.07 5.97
C ALA A 136 -9.70 -2.20 6.70
N MET A 137 -10.42 -3.04 5.95
CA MET A 137 -11.10 -4.20 6.52
C MET A 137 -10.12 -5.27 7.01
N HIS A 138 -8.96 -5.40 6.38
CA HIS A 138 -7.94 -6.39 6.74
C HIS A 138 -6.52 -5.83 6.57
N PRO A 139 -6.04 -5.01 7.52
CA PRO A 139 -4.75 -4.34 7.36
C PRO A 139 -3.55 -5.24 7.75
N PHE A 140 -3.79 -6.38 8.40
CA PHE A 140 -2.77 -7.30 8.89
C PHE A 140 -2.38 -8.33 7.82
N GLY A 141 -1.14 -8.82 7.89
CA GLY A 141 -0.56 -9.68 6.85
C GLY A 141 -0.06 -8.95 5.59
N LEU A 142 -0.18 -7.62 5.50
CA LEU A 142 0.14 -6.88 4.28
C LEU A 142 1.43 -6.06 4.38
N GLU A 143 2.21 -6.07 3.29
CA GLU A 143 3.39 -5.24 3.11
C GLU A 143 3.20 -4.23 1.99
N VAL A 144 3.52 -2.97 2.25
CA VAL A 144 3.54 -1.92 1.24
C VAL A 144 4.95 -1.86 0.65
N GLN A 145 5.10 -2.35 -0.57
CA GLN A 145 6.33 -2.17 -1.35
C GLN A 145 6.16 -1.03 -2.35
N LEU A 146 7.24 -0.29 -2.60
CA LEU A 146 7.28 0.64 -3.72
C LEU A 146 7.09 -0.15 -5.01
N ARG A 147 6.16 0.26 -5.86
CA ARG A 147 5.95 -0.32 -7.19
C ARG A 147 7.19 -0.03 -8.03
N ARG A 148 8.05 -1.04 -8.16
CA ARG A 148 9.17 -1.02 -9.09
C ARG A 148 8.68 -1.59 -10.41
N GLU A 149 8.40 -0.72 -11.37
CA GLU A 149 8.21 -1.12 -12.76
C GLU A 149 9.59 -1.48 -13.31
N VAL A 150 9.98 -2.76 -13.22
CA VAL A 150 11.20 -3.25 -13.87
C VAL A 150 10.82 -3.54 -15.31
N GLN A 151 11.16 -2.62 -16.21
CA GLN A 151 11.11 -2.90 -17.64
C GLN A 151 12.32 -3.79 -17.95
N VAL A 152 12.06 -5.06 -18.25
CA VAL A 152 13.09 -5.95 -18.81
C VAL A 152 13.21 -5.55 -20.27
N GLN A 153 14.28 -4.82 -20.58
CA GLN A 153 14.65 -4.55 -21.95
C GLN A 153 15.37 -5.80 -22.45
N ASP A 154 14.66 -6.66 -23.17
CA ASP A 154 15.29 -7.77 -23.89
C ASP A 154 16.15 -7.17 -25.02
N VAL A 155 17.46 -7.46 -25.01
CA VAL A 155 18.47 -6.94 -25.95
C VAL A 155 18.60 -7.86 -27.15
#